data_AF-A0A4S2TRY1-F1
#
_entry.id   AF-A0A4S2TRY1-F1
#
_cell.length_a   1.000
_cell.length_b   1.000
_cell.length_c   1.000
_cell.angle_alpha   90.00
_cell.angle_beta   90.00
_cell.angle_gamma   90.00
#
_symmetry.space_group_name_H-M   'P 1'
#
loop_
_entity.id
_entity.type
_entity.pdbx_description
1 polymer ?
#
loop_
_entity_poly.entity_id
_entity_poly.type
_entity_poly.pdbx_seq_one_letter_code
_entity_poly.pdbx_strand_id
1 'polypeptide(L)' 'MEMRTWRQSRTTATDAAESLRAAFAALGIPESAWSSVRPVVTNTGGAYVHLGMIRADAVE' A
#
# COMPACT_ATOMS: atom_id res chain seq x y z
N MET A 1 -11.28 -12.22 14.91
CA MET A 1 -9.84 -11.93 15.04
C MET A 1 -9.61 -11.10 16.29
N GLU A 2 -8.59 -11.40 17.09
CA GLU A 2 -8.21 -10.55 18.23
C GLU A 2 -7.79 -9.15 17.75
N MET A 3 -8.19 -8.11 18.49
CA MET A 3 -7.82 -6.72 18.16
C MET A 3 -6.31 -6.52 18.03
N ARG A 4 -5.50 -7.30 18.78
CA ARG A 4 -4.04 -7.26 18.71
C ARG A 4 -3.53 -7.76 17.36
N THR A 5 -4.05 -8.88 16.87
CA THR A 5 -3.69 -9.44 15.56
C THR A 5 -4.11 -8.53 14.43
N TRP A 6 -5.31 -7.94 14.51
CA TRP A 6 -5.77 -6.97 13.52
C TRP A 6 -4.88 -5.72 13.47
N ARG A 7 -4.48 -5.18 14.63
CA ARG A 7 -3.55 -4.04 14.68
C ARG A 7 -2.19 -4.39 14.07
N GLN A 8 -1.63 -5.57 14.36
CA GLN A 8 -0.38 -6.00 13.75
C GLN A 8 -0.49 -6.13 12.23
N SER A 9 -1.53 -6.80 11.72
CA SER A 9 -1.78 -6.89 10.28
C SER A 9 -1.94 -5.51 9.64
N ARG A 10 -2.55 -4.55 10.34
CA ARG A 10 -2.67 -3.17 9.86
C ARG A 10 -1.34 -2.44 9.84
N THR A 11 -0.50 -2.60 10.86
CA THR A 11 0.86 -2.04 10.86
C THR A 11 1.69 -2.61 9.71
N THR A 12 1.66 -3.93 9.49
CA THR A 12 2.35 -4.58 8.37
C THR A 12 1.85 -4.08 7.02
N ALA A 13 0.54 -3.92 6.85
CA ALA A 13 -0.02 -3.39 5.61
C ALA A 13 0.42 -1.93 5.37
N THR A 14 0.48 -1.11 6.42
CA THR A 14 0.94 0.28 6.34
C THR A 14 2.41 0.36 5.96
N ASP A 15 3.27 -0.40 6.64
CA ASP A 15 4.71 -0.42 6.38
C ASP A 15 5.02 -0.87 4.94
N ALA A 16 4.31 -1.89 4.46
CA ALA A 16 4.40 -2.34 3.06
C ALA A 16 3.92 -1.25 2.08
N ALA A 17 2.85 -0.52 2.40
CA ALA A 17 2.36 0.58 1.57
C ALA A 17 3.34 1.74 1.52
N GLU A 18 3.98 2.10 2.64
CA GLU A 18 5.01 3.15 2.68
C GLU A 18 6.26 2.74 1.93
N SER A 19 6.70 1.48 2.06
CA SER A 19 7.82 0.94 1.28
C SER A 19 7.56 1.00 -0.23
N LEU A 20 6.33 0.70 -0.66
CA LEU A 20 5.92 0.83 -2.06
C LEU A 20 5.89 2.29 -2.53
N ARG A 21 5.41 3.23 -1.71
CA ARG A 21 5.45 4.67 -2.01
C ARG A 21 6.88 5.17 -2.15
N ALA A 22 7.78 4.74 -1.26
CA ALA A 22 9.20 5.07 -1.33
C ALA A 22 9.84 4.51 -2.61
N ALA A 23 9.50 3.27 -3.00
CA ALA A 23 9.97 2.68 -4.25
C ALA A 23 9.45 3.45 -5.48
N PHE A 24 8.17 3.84 -5.50
CA PHE A 24 7.61 4.65 -6.60
C PHE A 24 8.22 6.05 -6.66
N ALA A 25 8.48 6.69 -5.51
CA ALA A 25 9.20 7.96 -5.45
C ALA A 25 10.64 7.82 -5.98
N ALA A 26 11.33 6.72 -5.66
CA ALA A 26 12.66 6.42 -6.18
C ALA A 26 12.67 6.15 -7.70
N LEU A 27 11.57 5.59 -8.24
CA LEU A 27 11.35 5.44 -9.68
C LEU A 27 10.97 6.76 -10.37
N GLY A 28 10.74 7.85 -9.62
CA GLY A 28 10.33 9.14 -10.20
C GLY A 28 8.86 9.21 -10.58
N ILE A 29 8.03 8.26 -10.13
CA ILE A 29 6.60 8.24 -10.40
C ILE A 29 5.94 9.36 -9.57
N PRO A 30 5.15 10.26 -10.19
CA PRO A 30 4.50 11.36 -9.49
C PRO A 30 3.50 10.84 -8.44
N GLU A 31 3.42 11.53 -7.30
CA GLU A 31 2.54 11.15 -6.18
C GLU A 31 1.07 11.05 -6.58
N SER A 32 0.67 11.78 -7.62
CA SER A 32 -0.67 11.71 -8.21
C SER A 32 -1.01 10.33 -8.80
N ALA A 33 -0.01 9.59 -9.28
CA ALA A 33 -0.19 8.29 -9.89
C ALA A 33 -0.27 7.15 -8.86
N TRP A 34 0.37 7.31 -7.69
CA TRP A 34 0.32 6.33 -6.59
C TRP A 34 -0.46 6.80 -5.36
N SER A 35 -1.17 7.93 -5.42
CA SER A 35 -2.05 8.43 -4.35
C SER A 35 -3.11 7.40 -3.92
N SER A 36 -3.46 6.48 -4.83
CA SER A 36 -4.40 5.38 -4.58
C SER A 36 -3.83 4.23 -3.73
N VAL A 37 -2.50 4.21 -3.50
CA VAL A 37 -1.81 3.20 -2.70
C VAL A 37 -2.26 3.32 -1.25
N ARG A 38 -2.95 2.30 -0.75
CA ARG A 38 -3.45 2.26 0.62
C ARG A 38 -3.31 0.88 1.25
N PRO A 39 -3.03 0.80 2.56
CA PRO A 39 -3.06 -0.46 3.28
C PRO A 39 -4.48 -1.00 3.39
N VAL A 40 -4.65 -2.31 3.22
CA VAL A 40 -5.92 -3.02 3.35
C VAL A 40 -5.72 -4.23 4.25
N VAL A 41 -6.61 -4.39 5.22
CA VAL A 41 -6.67 -5.59 6.06
C VAL A 41 -8.01 -6.26 5.80
N THR A 42 -7.99 -7.53 5.39
CA THR A 42 -9.22 -8.29 5.16
C THR A 42 -9.93 -8.62 6.48
N ASN A 43 -11.20 -9.02 6.42
CA ASN A 43 -11.92 -9.51 7.61
C ASN A 43 -11.32 -10.82 8.17
N THR A 44 -10.57 -11.56 7.35
CA THR A 44 -9.74 -12.71 7.76
C THR A 44 -8.37 -12.29 8.32
N GLY A 45 -8.04 -11.00 8.23
CA GLY A 45 -6.83 -10.34 8.75
C GLY A 45 -5.55 -10.56 7.96
N GLY A 46 -5.68 -10.92 6.69
CA GLY A 46 -4.57 -10.80 5.75
C GLY A 46 -4.21 -9.34 5.54
N ALA A 47 -2.92 -9.03 5.59
CA ALA A 47 -2.36 -7.71 5.32
C ALA A 47 -2.06 -7.60 3.81
N TYR A 48 -2.64 -6.61 3.16
CA TYR A 48 -2.49 -6.36 1.73
C TYR A 48 -2.25 -4.88 1.46
N VAL A 49 -1.67 -4.57 0.31
CA VAL A 49 -1.56 -3.20 -0.20
C VAL A 49 -2.40 -3.08 -1.45
N HIS A 50 -3.37 -2.18 -1.43
CA HIS A 50 -4.17 -1.86 -2.59
C HIS A 50 -3.47 -0.74 -3.36
N LEU A 51 -2.89 -1.08 -4.52
CA LEU A 51 -2.17 -0.15 -5.38
C LEU A 51 -3.10 0.74 -6.22
N GLY A 52 -4.31 0.27 -6.52
CA GLY A 52 -5.23 0.94 -7.44
C GLY A 52 -4.77 0.84 -8.89
N MET A 53 -5.31 1.70 -9.75
CA MET A 53 -4.87 1.83 -11.14
C MET A 53 -3.81 2.93 -11.22
N ILE A 54 -2.61 2.56 -11.66
CA ILE A 54 -1.53 3.50 -11.97
C ILE A 54 -1.60 3.75 -13.47
N ARG A 55 -1.51 5.01 -13.89
CA ARG A 55 -1.53 5.32 -15.32
C ARG A 55 -0.25 4.83 -15.98
N ALA A 56 -0.34 4.22 -17.16
CA ALA A 56 0.80 3.65 -17.87
C ALA A 56 1.89 4.70 -18.18
N ASP A 57 1.50 5.93 -18.49
CA ASP A 57 2.43 7.06 -18.74
C ASP A 57 3.26 7.47 -17.51
N ALA A 58 2.90 7.00 -16.32
CA ALA A 58 3.64 7.28 -15.10
C ALA A 58 4.65 6.18 -14.73
N VAL A 59 4.70 5.05 -15.46
CA VAL A 59 5.50 3.86 -15.13
C VAL A 59 6.50 3.47 -16.24
N GLU A 60 6.72 4.35 -17.23
CA GLU A 60 7.72 4.18 -18.30
C GLU A 60 9.15 4.53 -17.86
#